data_AF-A0A1N7B5W4-F1
#
_entry.id   AF-A0A1N7B5W4-F1
#
_cell.length_a   1.000
_cell.length_b   1.000
_cell.length_c   1.000
_cell.angle_alpha   90.00
_cell.angle_beta   90.00
_cell.angle_gamma   90.00
#
_symmetry.space_group_name_H-M   'P 1'
#
loop_
_entity.id
_entity.type
_entity.pdbx_description
1 polymer ?
#
loop_
_entity_poly.entity_id
_entity_poly.type
_entity_poly.pdbx_seq_one_letter_code
_entity_poly.pdbx_strand_id
1 'polypeptide(L)' 'MIANGNVFEVLVDAVRYCSLGQITSALYEVGGQYRRSM' A
#
# COMPACT_ATOMS: atom_id res chain seq x y z
N MET A 1 2.68 3.35 12.54
CA MET A 1 1.83 4.56 12.55
C MET A 1 1.74 5.03 11.11
N ILE A 2 0.58 4.89 10.46
CA ILE A 2 0.40 5.43 9.11
C ILE A 2 0.21 6.94 9.28
N ALA A 3 1.10 7.74 8.70
CA ALA A 3 0.87 9.18 8.61
C ALA A 3 -0.40 9.38 7.78
N ASN A 4 -1.39 10.10 8.33
CA ASN A 4 -2.71 10.30 7.71
C ASN A 4 -2.67 11.28 6.51
N GLY A 5 -1.59 11.24 5.73
CA GLY A 5 -1.40 11.99 4.50
C GLY A 5 -2.02 11.26 3.31
N ASN A 6 -2.00 11.91 2.15
CA ASN A 6 -2.55 11.35 0.93
C ASN A 6 -1.67 10.20 0.42
N VAL A 7 -2.06 8.96 0.70
CA VAL A 7 -1.35 7.76 0.26
C VAL A 7 -1.27 7.68 -1.26
N PHE A 8 -2.30 8.16 -1.98
CA PHE A 8 -2.31 8.11 -3.44
C PHE A 8 -1.23 9.03 -4.06
N GLU A 9 -0.96 10.19 -3.46
CA GLU A 9 0.09 11.10 -3.92
C GLU A 9 1.46 10.42 -3.90
N VAL A 10 1.78 9.70 -2.83
CA VAL A 10 3.03 8.93 -2.71
C VAL A 10 3.06 7.76 -3.68
N LEU A 11 1.92 7.11 -3.92
CA LEU A 11 1.83 5.99 -4.87
C LEU A 11 2.16 6.40 -6.31
N VAL A 12 1.80 7.63 -6.73
CA VAL A 12 2.13 8.13 -8.08
C VAL A 12 3.64 8.20 -8.33
N ASP A 13 4.44 8.44 -7.30
CA ASP A 13 5.90 8.37 -7.39
C ASP A 13 6.42 6.94 -7.24
N ALA A 14 5.90 6.19 -6.26
CA ALA A 14 6.36 4.83 -5.95
C ALA A 14 6.26 3.86 -7.15
N VAL A 15 5.23 3.99 -7.99
CA VAL A 15 5.05 3.14 -9.19
C VAL A 15 6.15 3.28 -10.24
N ARG A 16 6.97 4.34 -10.17
CA ARG A 16 8.12 4.52 -11.07
C ARG A 16 9.28 3.59 -10.73
N TYR A 17 9.34 3.10 -9.49
CA TYR A 17 10.48 2.34 -8.96
C TYR A 17 10.11 0.96 -8.45
N CYS A 18 8.83 0.77 -8.09
CA CYS A 18 8.34 -0.47 -7.51
C CYS A 18 7.32 -1.13 -8.45
N SER A 19 7.39 -2.46 -8.53
CA SER A 19 6.34 -3.25 -9.16
C SER A 19 5.05 -3.22 -8.34
N LEU A 20 3.94 -3.53 -8.99
CA LEU A 20 2.64 -3.66 -8.34
C LEU A 20 2.70 -4.61 -7.13
N GLY A 21 3.34 -5.77 -7.28
CA GLY A 21 3.46 -6.75 -6.20
C GLY A 21 4.26 -6.24 -5.00
N GLN A 22 5.35 -5.51 -5.22
CA GLN A 22 6.13 -4.90 -4.12
C GLN A 22 5.29 -3.88 -3.34
N ILE A 23 4.53 -3.04 -4.06
CA ILE A 23 3.63 -2.06 -3.44
C ILE A 23 2.53 -2.77 -2.63
N THR A 24 1.89 -3.79 -3.21
CA THR A 24 0.81 -4.53 -2.54
C THR A 24 1.29 -5.23 -1.28
N SER A 25 2.44 -5.90 -1.31
CA SER A 25 2.99 -6.57 -0.12
C SER A 25 3.28 -5.58 1.01
N ALA A 26 3.90 -4.44 0.70
CA ALA A 26 4.17 -3.40 1.69
C ALA A 26 2.88 -2.84 2.32
N LEU A 27 1.83 -2.62 1.52
CA LEU A 27 0.53 -2.17 2.03
C LEU A 27 -0.14 -3.21 2.93
N TYR A 28 0.03 -4.49 2.64
CA TYR A 28 -0.47 -5.58 3.49
C TYR A 28 0.21 -5.66 4.85
N GLU A 29 1.50 -5.34 4.95
CA GLU A 29 2.24 -5.36 6.22
C GLU A 29 1.77 -4.26 7.19
N VAL A 30 1.39 -3.09 6.67
CA VAL A 30 1.01 -1.93 7.50
C VAL A 30 -0.50 -1.72 7.63
N GLY A 31 -1.28 -2.09 6.62
CA GLY A 31 -2.73 -1.90 6.54
C GLY A 31 -3.53 -3.19 6.75
N GLY A 32 -2.85 -4.33 6.80
CA GLY A 32 -3.48 -5.64 6.82
C GLY A 32 -4.04 -6.04 5.45
N GLN A 33 -4.32 -7.34 5.32
CA GLN A 33 -5.04 -7.88 4.17
C GLN A 33 -6.54 -7.85 4.44
N TYR A 34 -7.32 -7.65 3.38
CA TYR A 34 -8.76 -7.84 3.46
C TYR A 34 -9.06 -9.28 3.88
N ARG A 35 -9.73 -9.44 5.03
CA ARG A 35 -10.20 -10.73 5.51
C ARG A 35 -11.64 -10.92 5.03
N ARG A 36 -11.86 -11.90 4.15
CA ARG A 36 -13.22 -12.34 3.79
C ARG A 36 -13.87 -12.98 5.02
N SER A 37 -14.97 -12.41 5.49
CA SER A 37 -15.89 -13.11 6.40
C SER A 37 -16.80 -14.01 5.58
N MET A 38 -17.13 -15.17 6.16
CA MET A 38 -18.26 -15.99 5.68
C MET A 38 -19.55 -15.41 6.24
#